data_AF-A0A3D5UVZ0-F1
#
_entry.id   AF-A0A3D5UVZ0-F1
#
_cell.length_a   1.000
_cell.length_b   1.000
_cell.length_c   1.000
_cell.angle_alpha   90.00
_cell.angle_beta   90.00
_cell.angle_gamma   90.00
#
_symmetry.space_group_name_H-M   'P 1'
#
loop_
_entity.id
_entity.type
_entity.pdbx_description
1 polymer ?
#
loop_
_entity_poly.entity_id
_entity_poly.type
_entity_poly.pdbx_seq_one_letter_code
_entity_poly.pdbx_strand_id
1 'polypeptide(L)' 'ILGVKADRQYEPMQPGDVSQTYADITAIERDLGFKPQVGLRDGLTRFAEWYRGYFKI' A
#
# COMPACT_ATOMS: atom_id res chain seq x y z
N ILE A 1 -9.16 0.66 -7.02
CA ILE A 1 -8.44 1.40 -8.08
C ILE A 1 -8.11 0.39 -9.16
N LEU A 2 -8.20 0.75 -10.45
CA LEU A 2 -8.28 -0.10 -11.67
C LEU A 2 -9.69 -0.31 -12.26
N GLY A 3 -10.76 -0.15 -11.46
CA GLY A 3 -12.15 -0.14 -11.96
C GLY A 3 -12.72 -1.52 -12.30
N VAL A 4 -11.94 -2.59 -12.12
CA VAL A 4 -12.33 -3.97 -12.39
C VAL A 4 -12.21 -4.81 -11.13
N LYS A 5 -12.99 -5.88 -11.05
CA LYS A 5 -12.88 -6.87 -9.97
C LYS A 5 -11.62 -7.72 -10.21
N ALA A 6 -10.78 -7.86 -9.19
CA ALA A 6 -9.62 -8.75 -9.26
C ALA A 6 -10.10 -10.21 -9.34
N ASP A 7 -9.51 -10.97 -10.26
CA ASP A 7 -9.55 -12.43 -10.23
C ASP A 7 -8.54 -12.91 -9.19
N ARG A 8 -9.01 -13.68 -8.20
CA ARG A 8 -8.22 -13.99 -6.99
C ARG A 8 -8.11 -15.50 -6.84
N GLN A 9 -6.88 -15.99 -6.83
CA GLN A 9 -6.52 -17.33 -6.38
C GLN A 9 -5.89 -17.22 -5.00
N TYR A 10 -6.49 -17.86 -4.01
CA TYR A 10 -5.97 -17.86 -2.64
C TYR A 10 -5.01 -19.01 -2.45
N GLU A 11 -3.80 -18.70 -2.01
CA GLU A 11 -2.75 -19.66 -1.69
C GLU A 11 -2.49 -19.70 -0.18
N PRO A 12 -1.84 -20.76 0.35
CA PRO A 12 -1.43 -20.82 1.75
C PRO A 12 -0.49 -19.68 2.13
N MET A 13 -0.47 -19.34 3.42
CA MET A 13 0.46 -18.36 4.00
C MET A 13 1.90 -18.80 3.75
N GLN A 14 2.74 -17.88 3.26
CA GLN A 14 4.11 -18.18 2.93
C GLN A 14 4.98 -18.21 4.19
N PRO A 15 6.06 -19.01 4.22
CA PRO A 15 7.03 -18.97 5.31
C PRO A 15 7.64 -17.57 5.43
N GLY A 16 7.42 -16.88 6.56
CA GLY A 16 7.88 -15.51 6.79
C GLY A 16 6.76 -14.46 6.78
N ASP A 17 5.56 -14.81 6.32
CA ASP A 17 4.40 -13.95 6.48
C ASP A 17 4.00 -13.84 7.95
N VAL A 18 3.56 -12.65 8.32
CA VAL A 18 2.94 -12.33 9.60
C VAL A 18 1.51 -11.90 9.33
N SER A 19 0.57 -12.32 10.19
CA SER A 19 -0.87 -12.09 9.95
C SER A 19 -1.23 -10.61 9.86
N GLN A 20 -0.63 -9.77 10.70
CA GLN A 20 -0.85 -8.33 10.73
C GLN A 20 0.40 -7.60 11.26
N THR A 21 0.71 -6.45 10.67
CA THR A 21 1.72 -5.52 11.19
C THR A 21 1.27 -4.09 11.00
N TYR A 22 1.67 -3.23 11.92
CA TYR A 22 1.49 -1.79 11.85
C TYR A 22 2.56 -1.13 12.70
N ALA A 23 2.98 0.07 12.30
CA ALA A 23 3.96 0.85 13.04
C ALA A 23 3.27 1.78 14.04
N ASP A 24 3.75 1.79 15.28
CA ASP A 24 3.54 2.92 16.18
C ASP A 24 4.45 4.06 15.73
N ILE A 25 3.86 5.18 15.32
CA ILE A 25 4.58 6.34 14.80
C ILE A 25 4.74 7.47 15.83
N THR A 26 4.37 7.24 17.10
CA THR A 26 4.41 8.27 18.15
C THR A 26 5.80 8.88 18.31
N ALA A 27 6.86 8.07 18.23
CA ALA A 27 8.24 8.56 18.38
C ALA A 27 8.67 9.47 17.22
N ILE A 28 8.43 9.05 15.97
CA ILE A 28 8.82 9.84 14.79
C ILE A 28 7.95 11.09 14.61
N GLU A 29 6.68 11.03 15.03
CA GLU A 29 5.80 12.20 15.09
C GLU A 29 6.33 13.22 16.10
N ARG A 30 6.71 12.79 17.30
CA ARG A 30 7.24 13.68 18.35
C ARG A 30 8.59 14.28 17.95
N ASP A 31 9.52 13.45 17.50
CA ASP A 31 10.93 13.85 17.35
C ASP A 31 11.18 14.60 16.03
N LEU A 32 10.42 14.28 14.98
CA LEU A 32 10.61 14.85 13.64
C LEU A 32 9.37 15.56 13.08
N GLY A 33 8.24 15.58 13.80
CA GLY A 33 6.98 16.12 13.28
C GLY A 33 6.40 15.32 12.11
N PHE A 34 6.90 14.09 11.88
CA PHE A 34 6.49 13.31 10.72
C PHE A 34 5.07 12.79 10.87
N LYS A 35 4.26 12.98 9.82
CA LYS A 35 2.92 12.40 9.69
C LYS A 35 2.70 11.92 8.26
N PRO A 36 2.23 10.69 8.02
CA PRO A 36 1.80 10.27 6.70
C PRO A 36 0.70 11.20 6.17
N GLN A 37 0.93 11.83 5.01
CA GLN A 37 -0.03 12.75 4.39
C GLN A 37 -0.84 12.11 3.27
N VAL A 38 -0.40 10.95 2.76
CA VAL A 38 -1.03 10.28 1.63
C VAL A 38 -1.91 9.15 2.16
N GLY A 39 -3.22 9.28 1.96
CA GLY A 39 -4.17 8.23 2.28
C GLY A 39 -4.00 7.01 1.38
N LEU A 40 -4.44 5.84 1.84
CA LEU A 40 -4.30 4.57 1.11
C LEU A 40 -4.90 4.65 -0.32
N ARG A 41 -6.11 5.22 -0.45
CA ARG A 41 -6.79 5.34 -1.75
C ARG A 41 -6.02 6.23 -2.73
N ASP A 42 -5.49 7.34 -2.24
CA ASP A 42 -4.74 8.30 -3.06
C ASP A 42 -3.41 7.70 -3.50
N GLY A 43 -2.69 7.05 -2.58
CA GLY A 43 -1.44 6.34 -2.86
C GLY A 43 -1.63 5.23 -3.91
N LEU A 44 -2.66 4.40 -3.74
CA LEU A 44 -3.00 3.35 -4.72
C LEU A 44 -3.38 3.92 -6.09
N THR A 45 -4.05 5.09 -6.14
CA THR A 45 -4.42 5.77 -7.40
C THR A 45 -3.18 6.22 -8.16
N ARG A 46 -2.30 6.97 -7.49
CA ARG A 46 -1.03 7.44 -8.07
C ARG A 46 -0.14 6.28 -8.54
N PHE A 47 -0.10 5.20 -7.75
CA PHE A 47 0.64 3.99 -8.12
C PHE A 47 0.08 3.35 -9.40
N ALA A 48 -1.25 3.17 -9.50
CA ALA A 48 -1.87 2.56 -10.67
C ALA A 48 -1.66 3.40 -11.94
N GLU A 49 -1.72 4.74 -11.84
CA GLU A 49 -1.43 5.66 -12.94
C GLU A 49 0.02 5.55 -13.41
N TRP A 50 0.97 5.55 -12.47
CA TRP A 50 2.39 5.34 -12.78
C TRP A 50 2.62 3.99 -13.47
N TYR A 51 2.04 2.91 -12.93
CA TYR A 51 2.20 1.57 -13.47
C TYR A 51 1.71 1.48 -14.93
N ARG A 52 0.51 2.00 -15.20
CA ARG A 52 -0.07 2.09 -16.55
C ARG A 52 0.83 2.88 -17.50
N GLY A 53 1.31 4.05 -17.07
CA GLY A 53 2.22 4.88 -17.85
C GLY A 53 3.57 4.21 -18.15
N TYR A 54 4.13 3.49 -17.16
CA TYR A 54 5.41 2.81 -17.30
C TYR A 54 5.34 1.62 -18.26
N PHE A 55 4.30 0.79 -18.12
CA PHE A 55 4.11 -0.41 -18.97
C PHE A 55 3.35 -0.12 -20.28
N LYS A 56 2.87 1.11 -20.48
CA LYS A 56 2.07 1.53 -21.64
C LYS A 56 0.81 0.67 -21.85
N ILE A 57 0.07 0.47 -20.75
CA ILE A 57 -1.18 -0.30 -20.71
C ILE A 57 -2.37 0.56 -20.26
#